data_AF-A0A3D0SVI9-F1
#
_entry.id   AF-A0A3D0SVI9-F1
#
_cell.length_a   1.000
_cell.length_b   1.000
_cell.length_c   1.000
_cell.angle_alpha   90.00
_cell.angle_beta   90.00
_cell.angle_gamma   90.00
#
_symmetry.space_group_name_H-M   'P 1'
#
loop_
_entity.id
_entity.type
_entity.pdbx_description
1 polymer ?
#
loop_
_entity_poly.entity_id
_entity_poly.type
_entity_poly.pdbx_seq_one_letter_code
_entity_poly.pdbx_strand_id
1 'polypeptide(L)'
;SLRSAPFPSSPGYRLIDAQFHWLDQQAPRLCSGMIGPKGVLLLNGKSDILHTINPHLLSFNATHAEESYLGFFCAFVRGDEGPFQVISEVGEIPVGDSLEKSLLNRLRESIAPMQYLDGSFEKDGWQRYEATILYSNAVFKTTLKLMPSGMVDMESDEPIAVELPILRRQYDGPLRTPPQ
;
A
#
# COMPACT_ATOMS: atom_id res chain seq x y z
N SER A 1 -5.72 -18.93 -9.25
CA SER A 1 -4.61 -19.34 -8.37
C SER A 1 -4.77 -18.65 -7.03
N LEU A 2 -4.21 -19.21 -5.95
CA LEU A 2 -4.28 -18.63 -4.61
C LEU A 2 -2.87 -18.47 -4.05
N ARG A 3 -2.56 -17.30 -3.51
CA ARG A 3 -1.30 -17.02 -2.81
C ARG A 3 -1.61 -16.56 -1.39
N SER A 4 -0.71 -16.86 -0.47
CA SER A 4 -0.87 -16.51 0.95
C SER A 4 0.47 -16.14 1.57
N ALA A 5 0.52 -15.06 2.35
CA ALA A 5 1.69 -14.63 3.11
C ALA A 5 1.30 -14.30 4.55
N PRO A 6 2.17 -14.54 5.55
CA PRO A 6 1.93 -14.07 6.92
C PRO A 6 1.89 -12.54 6.95
N PHE A 7 1.07 -11.96 7.84
CA PHE A 7 1.01 -10.51 8.01
C PHE A 7 1.89 -10.08 9.20
N PRO A 8 3.02 -9.35 8.99
CA PRO A 8 3.99 -9.08 10.05
C PRO A 8 3.41 -8.36 11.27
N SER A 9 2.53 -7.39 11.04
CA SER A 9 1.93 -6.54 12.09
C SER A 9 0.76 -7.21 12.84
N SER A 10 0.43 -8.46 12.50
CA SER A 10 -0.62 -9.25 13.16
C SER A 10 -0.33 -10.76 13.15
N PRO A 11 0.34 -11.26 14.19
CA PRO A 11 0.59 -12.69 14.33
C PRO A 11 -0.70 -13.52 14.24
N GLY A 12 -0.68 -14.56 13.40
CA GLY A 12 -1.83 -15.43 13.16
C GLY A 12 -2.74 -15.01 12.00
N TYR A 13 -2.59 -13.79 11.49
CA TYR A 13 -3.27 -13.37 10.26
C TYR A 13 -2.38 -13.58 9.04
N ARG A 14 -3.02 -13.87 7.91
CA ARG A 14 -2.38 -14.05 6.61
C ARG A 14 -3.08 -13.20 5.57
N LEU A 15 -2.30 -12.51 4.74
CA LEU A 15 -2.79 -11.88 3.52
C LEU A 15 -2.95 -12.95 2.45
N ILE A 16 -4.09 -12.92 1.77
CA ILE A 16 -4.46 -13.83 0.69
C ILE A 16 -4.68 -13.02 -0.56
N ASP A 17 -4.11 -13.48 -1.68
CA ASP A 17 -4.40 -12.97 -3.02
C ASP A 17 -4.96 -14.11 -3.87
N ALA A 18 -6.16 -13.91 -4.39
CA ALA A 18 -6.85 -14.85 -5.25
C ALA A 18 -6.95 -14.28 -6.67
N GLN A 19 -6.53 -15.08 -7.66
CA GLN A 19 -6.72 -14.80 -9.08
C GLN A 19 -7.80 -15.72 -9.64
N PHE A 20 -8.77 -15.11 -10.29
CA PHE A 20 -9.92 -15.75 -10.89
C PHE A 20 -9.88 -15.54 -12.41
N HIS A 21 -10.31 -16.56 -13.15
CA HIS A 21 -10.53 -16.48 -14.60
C HIS A 21 -12.01 -16.72 -14.86
N TRP A 22 -12.63 -15.83 -15.62
CA TRP A 22 -14.00 -15.99 -16.06
C TRP A 22 -13.98 -16.68 -17.42
N LEU A 23 -14.98 -17.53 -17.68
CA LEU A 23 -15.06 -18.27 -18.94
C LEU A 23 -15.30 -17.35 -20.15
N ASP A 24 -15.82 -16.15 -19.93
CA ASP A 24 -16.20 -15.16 -20.94
C ASP A 24 -15.28 -13.91 -20.97
N GLN A 25 -14.29 -13.80 -20.08
CA GLN A 25 -13.36 -12.67 -20.06
C GLN A 25 -11.92 -13.09 -20.37
N GLN A 26 -11.25 -12.28 -21.19
CA GLN A 26 -9.85 -12.54 -21.56
C GLN A 26 -8.86 -12.23 -20.42
N ALA A 27 -9.18 -11.28 -19.54
CA ALA A 27 -8.26 -10.87 -18.47
C ALA A 27 -8.71 -11.41 -17.10
N PRO A 28 -7.78 -11.92 -16.27
CA PRO A 28 -8.11 -12.37 -14.93
C PRO A 28 -8.57 -11.21 -14.03
N ARG A 29 -9.27 -11.53 -12.95
CA ARG A 29 -9.47 -10.59 -11.82
C ARG A 29 -8.75 -11.09 -10.59
N LEU A 30 -8.31 -10.14 -9.79
CA LEU A 30 -7.59 -10.34 -8.54
C LEU A 30 -8.47 -9.83 -7.40
N CYS A 31 -8.44 -10.53 -6.28
CA CYS A 31 -9.06 -10.10 -5.03
C CYS A 31 -8.11 -10.37 -3.87
N SER A 32 -8.12 -9.50 -2.88
CA SER A 32 -7.28 -9.66 -1.69
C SER A 32 -8.13 -9.73 -0.43
N GLY A 33 -7.67 -10.49 0.55
CA GLY A 33 -8.34 -10.64 1.83
C GLY A 33 -7.36 -11.00 2.93
N MET A 34 -7.79 -10.83 4.18
CA MET A 34 -7.07 -11.30 5.35
C MET A 34 -7.80 -12.49 5.96
N ILE A 35 -7.06 -13.52 6.36
CA ILE A 35 -7.60 -14.69 7.07
C ILE A 35 -6.85 -14.84 8.39
N GLY A 36 -7.57 -15.01 9.49
CA GLY A 36 -7.00 -15.27 10.80
C GLY A 36 -7.99 -15.92 11.76
N PRO A 37 -7.61 -16.07 13.05
CA PRO A 37 -8.40 -16.81 14.05
C PRO A 37 -9.79 -16.24 14.29
N LYS A 38 -9.99 -14.94 14.02
CA LYS A 38 -11.27 -14.25 14.23
C LYS A 38 -12.14 -14.16 12.98
N GLY A 39 -11.68 -14.73 11.85
CA GLY A 39 -12.46 -14.82 10.63
C GLY A 39 -11.71 -14.39 9.37
N VAL A 40 -12.49 -14.05 8.35
CA VAL A 40 -12.02 -13.64 7.02
C VAL A 40 -12.54 -12.25 6.71
N LEU A 41 -11.66 -11.41 6.17
CA LEU A 41 -11.97 -10.05 5.77
C LEU A 41 -11.60 -9.85 4.30
N LEU A 42 -12.53 -9.31 3.52
CA LEU A 42 -12.28 -8.94 2.13
C LEU A 42 -11.78 -7.49 2.04
N LEU A 43 -10.68 -7.26 1.33
CA LEU A 43 -10.13 -5.92 1.14
C LEU A 43 -10.82 -5.27 -0.06
N ASN A 44 -11.72 -4.34 0.23
CA ASN A 44 -12.51 -3.59 -0.76
C ASN A 44 -11.94 -2.19 -1.03
N GLY A 45 -10.73 -1.92 -0.53
CA GLY A 45 -10.01 -0.66 -0.64
C GLY A 45 -10.56 0.55 0.12
N LYS A 46 -11.46 0.33 1.08
CA LYS A 46 -11.87 1.35 2.05
C LYS A 46 -11.14 1.16 3.37
N SER A 47 -10.81 2.27 4.04
CA SER A 47 -10.10 2.26 5.32
C SER A 47 -11.00 1.91 6.51
N ASP A 48 -12.30 2.16 6.42
CA ASP A 48 -13.30 1.86 7.47
C ASP A 48 -13.25 0.41 7.95
N ILE A 49 -13.12 -0.52 7.01
CA ILE A 49 -12.97 -1.95 7.26
C ILE A 49 -11.68 -2.23 8.06
N LEU A 50 -10.57 -1.59 7.70
CA LEU A 50 -9.29 -1.76 8.41
C LEU A 50 -9.38 -1.17 9.81
N HIS A 51 -9.90 0.04 9.96
CA HIS A 51 -10.08 0.69 11.26
C HIS A 51 -11.00 -0.12 12.19
N THR A 52 -12.00 -0.80 11.64
CA THR A 52 -12.88 -1.69 12.42
C THR A 52 -12.13 -2.89 12.99
N ILE A 53 -11.20 -3.48 12.23
CA ILE A 53 -10.48 -4.69 12.65
C ILE A 53 -9.17 -4.41 13.39
N ASN A 54 -8.57 -3.24 13.21
CA ASN A 54 -7.30 -2.85 13.81
C ASN A 54 -7.20 -3.11 15.32
N PRO A 55 -8.21 -2.79 16.17
CA PRO A 55 -8.16 -3.09 17.60
C PRO A 55 -8.01 -4.58 17.93
N HIS A 56 -8.27 -5.45 16.97
CA HIS A 56 -8.17 -6.91 17.11
C HIS A 56 -7.00 -7.53 16.34
N LEU A 57 -6.40 -6.74 15.45
CA LEU A 57 -5.39 -7.16 14.48
C LEU A 57 -4.02 -6.63 14.88
N LEU A 58 -3.91 -5.33 15.18
CA LEU A 58 -2.61 -4.66 15.24
C LEU A 58 -1.87 -4.93 16.55
N SER A 59 -0.59 -5.25 16.39
CA SER A 59 0.37 -5.33 17.47
C SER A 59 1.73 -4.88 16.95
N PHE A 60 2.16 -3.68 17.33
CA PHE A 60 3.43 -3.08 16.92
C PHE A 60 4.63 -3.53 17.77
N ASN A 61 4.64 -4.80 18.17
CA ASN A 61 5.67 -5.36 19.05
C ASN A 61 6.80 -6.07 18.29
N ALA A 62 6.60 -6.33 16.99
CA ALA A 62 7.59 -6.95 16.13
C ALA A 62 8.44 -5.88 15.44
N THR A 63 9.69 -6.22 15.11
CA THR A 63 10.57 -5.34 14.34
C THR A 63 9.93 -5.01 12.99
N HIS A 64 9.90 -3.72 12.61
CA HIS A 64 9.32 -3.21 11.36
C HIS A 64 7.80 -3.44 11.20
N ALA A 65 7.07 -3.66 12.30
CA ALA A 65 5.62 -3.88 12.26
C ALA A 65 4.86 -2.65 11.75
N GLU A 66 5.33 -1.45 12.06
CA GLU A 66 4.75 -0.18 11.68
C GLU A 66 4.92 0.07 10.17
N GLU A 67 6.14 -0.07 9.66
CA GLU A 67 6.46 0.08 8.23
C GLU A 67 5.70 -0.95 7.39
N SER A 68 5.63 -2.20 7.87
CA SER A 68 4.84 -3.26 7.23
C SER A 68 3.35 -2.93 7.19
N TYR A 69 2.81 -2.36 8.28
CA TYR A 69 1.42 -1.95 8.36
C TYR A 69 1.15 -0.74 7.45
N LEU A 70 2.03 0.26 7.44
CA LEU A 70 1.91 1.44 6.57
C LEU A 70 1.96 1.04 5.11
N GLY A 71 2.90 0.19 4.70
CA GLY A 71 2.97 -0.34 3.35
C GLY A 71 1.70 -1.10 2.96
N PHE A 72 1.17 -1.92 3.85
CA PHE A 72 -0.11 -2.61 3.66
C PHE A 72 -1.30 -1.65 3.54
N PHE A 73 -1.45 -0.72 4.49
CA PHE A 73 -2.54 0.24 4.52
C PHE A 73 -2.56 1.04 3.21
N CYS A 74 -1.41 1.54 2.80
CA CYS A 74 -1.20 2.32 1.59
C CYS A 74 -1.44 1.51 0.30
N ALA A 75 -1.09 0.22 0.28
CA ALA A 75 -1.33 -0.66 -0.87
C ALA A 75 -2.81 -1.03 -1.07
N PHE A 76 -3.62 -1.02 0.00
CA PHE A 76 -5.01 -1.46 -0.05
C PHE A 76 -6.02 -0.34 0.04
N VAL A 77 -5.81 0.68 0.87
CA VAL A 77 -6.68 1.86 0.93
C VAL A 77 -6.50 2.65 -0.35
N ARG A 78 -7.62 3.01 -0.96
CA ARG A 78 -7.66 3.72 -2.23
C ARG A 78 -8.23 5.13 -2.05
N GLY A 79 -7.58 6.10 -2.68
CA GLY A 79 -8.22 7.36 -3.05
C GLY A 79 -9.01 7.20 -4.36
N ASP A 80 -9.47 8.32 -4.90
CA ASP A 80 -10.28 8.35 -6.12
C ASP A 80 -9.54 7.76 -7.34
N GLU A 81 -8.21 7.93 -7.40
CA GLU A 81 -7.37 7.48 -8.51
C GLU A 81 -6.65 6.13 -8.22
N GLY A 82 -7.03 5.42 -7.15
CA GLY A 82 -6.47 4.11 -6.79
C GLY A 82 -5.64 4.12 -5.49
N PRO A 83 -4.77 3.11 -5.28
CA PRO A 83 -4.01 2.97 -4.04
C PRO A 83 -2.84 3.94 -3.96
N PHE A 84 -2.38 4.20 -2.74
CA PHE A 84 -1.21 5.03 -2.43
C PHE A 84 0.05 4.16 -2.32
N GLN A 85 0.49 3.49 -3.39
CA GLN A 85 1.54 2.48 -3.28
C GLN A 85 2.86 3.06 -2.76
N VAL A 86 3.32 2.58 -1.59
CA VAL A 86 4.69 2.87 -1.12
C VAL A 86 5.68 2.15 -2.02
N ILE A 87 6.66 2.89 -2.51
CA ILE A 87 7.76 2.39 -3.34
C ILE A 87 9.09 2.73 -2.70
N SER A 88 10.05 1.83 -2.88
CA SER A 88 11.42 1.88 -2.38
C SER A 88 12.44 1.99 -3.52
N GLU A 89 12.04 1.61 -4.74
CA GLU A 89 12.87 1.71 -5.93
C GLU A 89 12.06 1.97 -7.21
N VAL A 90 12.74 2.43 -8.25
CA VAL A 90 12.12 2.77 -9.54
C VAL A 90 11.49 1.56 -10.24
N GLY A 91 12.03 0.35 -10.00
CA GLY A 91 11.52 -0.88 -10.61
C GLY A 91 10.09 -1.24 -10.18
N GLU A 92 9.57 -0.63 -9.12
CA GLU A 92 8.22 -0.87 -8.60
C GLU A 92 7.15 -0.02 -9.30
N ILE A 93 7.56 0.94 -10.13
CA ILE A 93 6.65 1.78 -10.92
C ILE A 93 6.21 0.99 -12.16
N PRO A 94 4.91 0.66 -12.31
CA PRO A 94 4.43 -0.15 -13.41
C PRO A 94 4.26 0.71 -14.66
N VAL A 95 5.33 0.94 -15.41
CA VAL A 95 5.31 1.67 -16.70
C VAL A 95 5.13 0.72 -17.87
N GLY A 96 4.36 1.16 -18.88
CA GLY A 96 4.14 0.38 -20.11
C GLY A 96 5.30 0.46 -21.08
N ASP A 97 5.83 1.67 -21.25
CA ASP A 97 6.99 1.99 -22.09
C ASP A 97 8.20 2.34 -21.23
N SER A 98 9.38 2.41 -21.86
CA SER A 98 10.58 2.91 -21.19
C SER A 98 10.44 4.38 -20.83
N LEU A 99 10.76 4.74 -19.58
CA LEU A 99 10.90 6.13 -19.17
C LEU A 99 12.10 6.80 -19.86
N GLU A 100 11.97 8.10 -20.13
CA GLU A 100 13.08 8.93 -20.60
C GLU A 100 14.25 8.89 -19.60
N LYS A 101 15.49 8.89 -20.09
CA LYS A 101 16.69 8.59 -19.30
C LYS A 101 16.92 9.62 -18.17
N SER A 102 16.67 10.90 -18.42
CA SER A 102 16.82 11.95 -17.41
C SER A 102 15.77 11.82 -16.30
N LEU A 103 14.52 11.53 -16.66
CA LEU A 103 13.45 11.21 -15.71
C LEU A 103 13.81 9.98 -14.86
N LEU A 104 14.31 8.93 -15.50
CA LEU A 104 14.72 7.70 -14.82
C LEU A 104 15.84 7.94 -13.80
N ASN A 105 16.83 8.77 -14.16
CA ASN A 105 17.92 9.13 -13.25
C ASN A 105 17.41 9.94 -12.05
N ARG A 106 16.56 10.96 -12.30
CA ARG A 106 15.94 11.74 -11.22
C ARG A 106 15.15 10.86 -10.24
N LEU A 107 14.35 9.91 -10.77
CA LEU A 107 13.61 8.95 -9.94
C LEU A 107 14.57 8.07 -9.11
N ARG A 108 15.67 7.58 -9.70
CA ARG A 108 16.67 6.79 -8.96
C ARG A 108 17.36 7.56 -7.85
N GLU A 109 17.57 8.86 -8.04
CA GLU A 109 18.21 9.73 -7.04
C GLU A 109 17.24 10.13 -5.92
N SER A 110 15.93 10.13 -6.18
CA SER A 110 14.93 10.67 -5.25
C SER A 110 14.13 9.60 -4.51
N ILE A 111 13.89 8.43 -5.11
CA ILE A 111 13.14 7.35 -4.48
C ILE A 111 14.02 6.68 -3.42
N ALA A 112 13.51 6.59 -2.21
CA ALA A 112 14.15 5.91 -1.10
C ALA A 112 13.14 5.01 -0.36
N PRO A 113 13.62 3.92 0.29
CA PRO A 113 12.81 3.15 1.22
C PRO A 113 12.21 4.02 2.32
N MET A 114 11.06 3.59 2.85
CA MET A 114 10.42 4.23 3.99
C MET A 114 11.37 4.29 5.19
N GLN A 115 11.37 5.40 5.91
CA GLN A 115 12.21 5.62 7.08
C GLN A 115 11.43 6.27 8.21
N TYR A 116 11.65 5.79 9.43
CA TYR A 116 11.18 6.45 10.64
C TYR A 116 11.80 7.86 10.77
N LEU A 117 10.99 8.85 11.11
CA LEU A 117 11.41 10.23 11.35
C LEU A 117 11.47 10.52 12.85
N ASP A 118 10.30 10.53 13.51
CA ASP A 118 10.16 10.90 14.92
C ASP A 118 8.82 10.42 15.53
N GLY A 119 8.62 10.76 16.80
CA GLY A 119 7.43 10.42 17.58
C GLY A 119 7.52 9.11 18.36
N SER A 120 6.67 8.97 19.37
CA SER A 120 6.49 7.72 20.10
C SER A 120 5.03 7.51 20.44
N PHE A 121 4.54 6.28 20.31
CA PHE A 121 3.21 5.92 20.78
C PHE A 121 3.00 6.17 22.27
N GLU A 122 4.04 5.98 23.10
CA GLU A 122 3.94 6.16 24.55
C GLU A 122 3.94 7.63 24.97
N LYS A 123 4.75 8.46 24.31
CA LYS A 123 4.97 9.85 24.70
C LYS A 123 4.08 10.83 23.94
N ASP A 124 4.02 10.68 22.63
CA ASP A 124 3.40 11.64 21.71
C ASP A 124 2.03 11.13 21.22
N GLY A 125 1.78 9.84 21.33
CA GLY A 125 0.56 9.19 20.85
C GLY A 125 0.55 8.95 19.34
N TRP A 126 1.70 9.09 18.68
CA TRP A 126 1.89 8.91 17.23
C TRP A 126 3.35 8.65 16.89
N GLN A 127 3.61 8.17 15.68
CA GLN A 127 4.93 8.07 15.05
C GLN A 127 4.86 8.58 13.61
N ARG A 128 5.95 9.13 13.07
CA ARG A 128 6.03 9.60 11.69
C ARG A 128 7.10 8.90 10.89
N TYR A 129 6.78 8.70 9.62
CA TYR A 129 7.62 8.01 8.64
C TYR A 129 7.68 8.83 7.36
N GLU A 130 8.86 8.99 6.80
CA GLU A 130 9.06 9.48 5.45
C GLU A 130 8.91 8.31 4.48
N ALA A 131 8.14 8.49 3.41
CA ALA A 131 7.93 7.47 2.39
C ALA A 131 7.89 8.07 1.00
N THR A 132 8.23 7.26 0.00
CA THR A 132 7.96 7.58 -1.40
C THR A 132 6.69 6.88 -1.84
N ILE A 133 5.70 7.63 -2.34
CA ILE A 133 4.38 7.10 -2.73
C ILE A 133 4.14 7.33 -4.21
N LEU A 134 3.76 6.26 -4.91
CA LEU A 134 3.12 6.31 -6.21
C LEU A 134 1.60 6.42 -6.03
N TYR A 135 1.02 7.51 -6.52
CA TYR A 135 -0.42 7.72 -6.52
C TYR A 135 -0.88 8.32 -7.86
N SER A 136 -1.96 7.77 -8.43
CA SER A 136 -2.38 8.06 -9.81
C SER A 136 -1.23 7.88 -10.82
N ASN A 137 -0.76 8.98 -11.42
CA ASN A 137 0.35 9.05 -12.37
C ASN A 137 1.54 9.87 -11.84
N ALA A 138 1.68 10.00 -10.52
CA ALA A 138 2.72 10.82 -9.90
C ALA A 138 3.41 10.09 -8.74
N VAL A 139 4.66 10.47 -8.51
CA VAL A 139 5.48 10.00 -7.39
C VAL A 139 5.71 11.18 -6.45
N PHE A 140 5.45 10.96 -5.17
CA PHE A 140 5.56 11.96 -4.13
C PHE A 140 6.52 11.49 -3.04
N LYS A 141 7.24 12.43 -2.46
CA LYS A 141 7.84 12.27 -1.14
C LYS A 141 6.82 12.72 -0.10
N THR A 142 6.52 11.88 0.89
CA THR A 142 5.47 12.16 1.87
C THR A 142 5.88 11.85 3.29
N THR A 143 5.19 12.47 4.25
CA THR A 143 5.22 12.09 5.66
C THR A 143 3.92 11.42 6.05
N LEU A 144 4.01 10.16 6.46
CA LEU A 144 2.92 9.36 7.02
C LEU A 144 2.97 9.44 8.54
N LYS A 145 1.85 9.81 9.16
CA LYS A 145 1.67 9.79 10.62
C LYS A 145 0.79 8.63 11.01
N LEU A 146 1.35 7.75 11.84
CA LEU A 146 0.70 6.57 12.35
C LEU A 146 0.27 6.80 13.80
N MET A 147 -0.97 6.45 14.10
CA MET A 147 -1.49 6.40 15.48
C MET A 147 -1.47 4.94 15.99
N PRO A 148 -1.44 4.68 17.31
CA PRO A 148 -1.50 3.33 17.88
C PRO A 148 -2.73 2.51 17.45
N SER A 149 -3.82 3.20 17.08
CA SER A 149 -5.04 2.59 16.55
C SER A 149 -4.91 2.08 15.10
N GLY A 150 -3.78 2.35 14.45
CA GLY A 150 -3.60 2.15 13.01
C GLY A 150 -4.29 3.19 12.14
N MET A 151 -4.75 4.32 12.72
CA MET A 151 -5.11 5.49 11.92
C MET A 151 -3.85 6.03 11.24
N VAL A 152 -3.96 6.36 9.96
CA VAL A 152 -2.87 6.89 9.14
C VAL A 152 -3.30 8.20 8.54
N ASP A 153 -2.53 9.26 8.83
CA ASP A 153 -2.69 10.57 8.21
C ASP A 153 -1.49 10.85 7.30
N MET A 154 -1.75 11.53 6.18
CA MET A 154 -0.71 12.02 5.26
C MET A 154 -0.54 13.51 5.49
N GLU A 155 0.60 13.95 6.04
CA GLU A 155 0.78 15.34 6.51
C GLU A 155 1.38 16.27 5.45
N SER A 156 2.17 15.74 4.51
CA SER A 156 2.88 16.52 3.48
C SER A 156 3.10 15.67 2.24
N ASP A 157 3.06 16.28 1.06
CA ASP A 157 3.36 15.66 -0.22
C ASP A 157 4.17 16.60 -1.13
N GLU A 158 5.41 16.22 -1.42
CA GLU A 158 6.26 16.92 -2.38
C GLU A 158 6.34 16.10 -3.68
N PRO A 159 5.89 16.64 -4.83
CA PRO A 159 5.95 15.91 -6.08
C PRO A 159 7.39 15.75 -6.57
N ILE A 160 7.81 14.49 -6.78
CA ILE A 160 9.09 14.13 -7.41
C ILE A 160 8.94 14.09 -8.93
N ALA A 161 7.86 13.48 -9.40
CA ALA A 161 7.52 13.36 -10.81
C ALA A 161 6.01 13.28 -10.99
N VAL A 162 5.51 13.82 -12.10
CA VAL A 162 4.09 13.84 -12.46
C VAL A 162 3.92 13.35 -13.90
N GLU A 163 2.69 13.01 -14.27
CA GLU A 163 2.32 12.59 -15.63
C GLU A 163 3.11 11.36 -16.14
N LEU A 164 3.42 10.44 -15.24
CA LEU A 164 4.08 9.18 -15.58
C LEU A 164 3.15 8.29 -16.42
N PRO A 165 3.68 7.56 -17.42
CA PRO A 165 2.91 6.61 -18.25
C PRO A 165 2.66 5.30 -17.50
N ILE A 166 1.89 5.38 -16.41
CA ILE A 166 1.59 4.27 -15.50
C ILE A 166 0.53 3.35 -16.09
N LEU A 167 0.80 2.05 -16.11
CA LEU A 167 -0.18 0.99 -16.36
C LEU A 167 -1.17 0.95 -15.21
N ARG A 168 -2.46 1.11 -15.51
CA ARG A 168 -3.50 1.27 -14.48
C ARG A 168 -4.19 -0.05 -14.20
N ARG A 169 -4.63 -0.21 -12.94
CA ARG A 169 -5.58 -1.25 -12.56
C ARG A 169 -6.98 -0.65 -12.59
N GLN A 170 -7.94 -1.41 -13.09
CA GLN A 170 -9.35 -1.09 -12.90
C GLN A 170 -9.85 -1.81 -11.65
N TYR A 171 -10.71 -1.13 -10.90
CA TYR A 171 -11.27 -1.64 -9.65
C TYR A 171 -12.79 -1.73 -9.74
N ASP A 172 -13.33 -2.86 -9.30
CA ASP A 172 -14.77 -3.10 -9.16
C ASP A 172 -15.01 -3.68 -7.76
N GLY A 173 -15.32 -2.79 -6.81
CA GLY A 173 -15.37 -3.13 -5.39
C GLY A 173 -14.07 -3.79 -4.91
N PRO A 174 -14.10 -5.06 -4.46
CA PRO A 174 -12.92 -5.82 -4.01
C PRO A 174 -12.13 -6.48 -5.15
N LEU A 175 -12.65 -6.47 -6.38
CA LEU A 175 -11.98 -7.03 -7.54
C LEU A 175 -11.10 -5.98 -8.22
N ARG A 176 -9.99 -6.41 -8.80
CA ARG A 176 -9.10 -5.58 -9.62
C ARG A 176 -8.56 -6.32 -10.83
N THR A 177 -8.22 -5.59 -11.89
CA THR A 177 -7.44 -6.12 -13.01
C THR A 177 -5.94 -6.15 -12.67
N PRO A 178 -5.14 -6.94 -13.40
CA PRO A 178 -3.70 -6.64 -13.52
C PRO A 178 -3.48 -5.23 -14.07
N PRO A 179 -2.31 -4.61 -13.83
CA PRO A 179 -1.91 -3.39 -14.54
C PRO A 179 -1.95 -3.63 -16.05
N GLN A 180 -2.55 -2.71 -16.79
CA GLN A 180 -2.66 -2.71 -18.25
C GLN A 180 -2.42 -1.31 -18.82
#